data_AF-A0A961GCP0-F1
#
_entry.id   AF-A0A961GCP0-F1
#
_cell.length_a   1.000
_cell.length_b   1.000
_cell.length_c   1.000
_cell.angle_alpha   90.00
_cell.angle_beta   90.00
_cell.angle_gamma   90.00
#
_symmetry.space_group_name_H-M   'P 1'
#
loop_
_entity.id
_entity.type
_entity.pdbx_description
1 polymer ?
#
loop_
_entity_poly.entity_id
_entity_poly.type
_entity_poly.pdbx_seq_one_letter_code
_entity_poly.pdbx_strand_id
1 'polypeptide(L)'
;MKVLITGAAGFLGWHTLARVATLAPVTAVPIDRTAFAGAALEEALSTLGPDDAVLHIAGVNRADGPDQEPVRDGNIALADRLIEAYDAAGCPARLVVAGSLQADMTGAAESPYGIGKKLAAQRLAAYAERAGRTCVEVRLPNLYGEHGRPYYNSFVATFAHRLAAGETPQVSGDRELPMLHVQDAVADLLAAAVEPDPPALIRPTAVTPLRISWVAERLADFHAVYARGQIPVLSDAIDVRLFNVLRAAMWDQGLRSFPLQPHADARGAFVEVLRQHGGSGQSSFSTTVPGVTRGDHVHFRKIERFIVVRGTGVIRLRKLGTGEVVEIEVSGAAPTAVDMPTLWTHSITNTGEGEMLTLFWINELYDPADADTHPHRVLPDGGPS
;
A
#
# COMPACT_ATOMS: atom_id res chain seq x y z
N MET A 1 10.13 -2.11 26.04
CA MET A 1 10.46 -3.40 25.42
C MET A 1 11.47 -3.18 24.31
N LYS A 2 12.55 -3.93 24.30
CA LYS A 2 13.47 -4.06 23.17
C LYS A 2 13.10 -5.26 22.32
N VAL A 3 13.25 -5.11 21.02
CA VAL A 3 13.04 -6.19 20.04
C VAL A 3 14.27 -6.30 19.18
N LEU A 4 15.07 -7.34 19.39
CA LEU A 4 16.23 -7.65 18.56
C LEU A 4 15.77 -8.34 17.29
N ILE A 5 16.23 -7.88 16.13
CA ILE A 5 15.76 -8.35 14.83
C ILE A 5 16.94 -8.85 14.01
N THR A 6 17.07 -10.17 13.85
CA THR A 6 18.09 -10.75 12.96
C THR A 6 17.62 -10.66 11.51
N GLY A 7 18.55 -10.57 10.55
CA GLY A 7 18.17 -10.39 9.15
C GLY A 7 17.51 -9.03 8.88
N ALA A 8 17.85 -8.03 9.71
CA ALA A 8 17.32 -6.68 9.68
C ALA A 8 17.41 -5.98 8.31
N ALA A 9 18.43 -6.31 7.51
CA ALA A 9 18.62 -5.76 6.16
C ALA A 9 17.82 -6.50 5.06
N GLY A 10 17.17 -7.62 5.39
CA GLY A 10 16.32 -8.37 4.47
C GLY A 10 14.93 -7.75 4.34
N PHE A 11 14.15 -8.22 3.36
CA PHE A 11 12.81 -7.69 3.06
C PHE A 11 11.90 -7.64 4.30
N LEU A 12 11.64 -8.78 4.95
CA LEU A 12 10.80 -8.85 6.15
C LEU A 12 11.44 -8.10 7.34
N GLY A 13 12.76 -8.16 7.49
CA GLY A 13 13.49 -7.46 8.55
C GLY A 13 13.35 -5.95 8.47
N TRP A 14 13.52 -5.37 7.28
CA TRP A 14 13.36 -3.94 7.03
C TRP A 14 11.94 -3.47 7.30
N HIS A 15 10.93 -4.21 6.81
CA HIS A 15 9.53 -3.90 7.12
C HIS A 15 9.22 -3.98 8.61
N THR A 16 9.85 -4.92 9.33
CA THR A 16 9.73 -5.03 10.79
C THR A 16 10.33 -3.82 11.48
N LEU A 17 11.53 -3.38 11.08
CA LEU A 17 12.17 -2.17 11.60
C LEU A 17 11.32 -0.92 11.34
N ALA A 18 10.81 -0.77 10.11
CA ALA A 18 9.94 0.34 9.74
C ALA A 18 8.68 0.37 10.61
N ARG A 19 8.09 -0.79 10.91
CA ARG A 19 6.94 -0.88 11.81
C ARG A 19 7.33 -0.51 13.25
N VAL A 20 8.38 -1.11 13.81
CA VAL A 20 8.80 -0.85 15.20
C VAL A 20 9.16 0.61 15.42
N ALA A 21 9.76 1.28 14.44
CA ALA A 21 10.05 2.72 14.51
C ALA A 21 8.81 3.60 14.75
N THR A 22 7.61 3.08 14.48
CA THR A 22 6.33 3.77 14.72
C THR A 22 5.62 3.37 16.02
N LEU A 23 6.19 2.43 16.78
CA LEU A 23 5.59 1.85 17.97
C LEU A 23 6.35 2.29 19.22
N ALA A 24 6.02 3.44 19.80
CA ALA A 24 6.50 3.79 21.14
C ALA A 24 5.71 3.00 22.21
N PRO A 25 6.34 2.47 23.28
CA PRO A 25 7.75 2.59 23.69
C PRO A 25 8.61 1.36 23.31
N VAL A 26 8.45 0.79 22.11
CA VAL A 26 9.25 -0.34 21.61
C VAL A 26 10.52 0.16 20.92
N THR A 27 11.66 -0.45 21.24
CA THR A 27 12.96 -0.11 20.64
C THR A 27 13.49 -1.29 19.83
N ALA A 28 13.82 -1.06 18.56
CA ALA A 28 14.46 -2.09 17.73
C ALA A 28 15.98 -2.19 17.99
N VAL A 29 16.50 -3.41 17.99
CA VAL A 29 17.94 -3.71 17.98
C VAL A 29 18.26 -4.49 16.70
N PRO A 30 18.62 -3.81 15.59
CA PRO A 30 18.84 -4.46 14.31
C PRO A 30 20.15 -5.27 14.28
N ILE A 31 20.10 -6.49 13.77
CA ILE A 31 21.26 -7.35 13.52
C ILE A 31 21.30 -7.74 12.04
N ASP A 32 22.31 -7.23 11.34
CA ASP A 32 22.61 -7.59 9.95
C ASP A 32 23.47 -8.86 9.85
N ARG A 33 23.84 -9.25 8.62
CA ARG A 33 24.63 -10.47 8.37
C ARG A 33 26.03 -10.43 9.03
N THR A 34 26.68 -9.26 9.07
CA THR A 34 28.02 -9.11 9.63
C THR A 34 27.97 -9.14 11.15
N ALA A 35 27.03 -8.39 11.74
CA ALA A 35 26.80 -8.37 13.18
C ALA A 35 26.39 -9.76 13.70
N PHE A 36 25.57 -10.51 12.95
CA PHE A 36 25.15 -11.87 13.30
C PHE A 36 26.33 -12.85 13.41
N ALA A 37 27.35 -12.69 12.55
CA ALA A 37 28.50 -13.58 12.52
C ALA A 37 29.55 -13.27 13.61
N GLY A 38 29.57 -12.04 14.13
CA GLY A 38 30.57 -11.58 15.12
C GLY A 38 30.01 -11.44 16.54
N ALA A 39 30.84 -10.85 17.42
CA ALA A 39 30.52 -10.62 18.84
C ALA A 39 29.37 -9.62 19.09
N ALA A 40 29.00 -8.83 18.08
CA ALA A 40 27.92 -7.86 18.17
C ALA A 40 26.57 -8.52 18.47
N LEU A 41 26.37 -9.78 18.07
CA LEU A 41 25.15 -10.53 18.39
C LEU A 41 25.06 -10.80 19.91
N GLU A 42 26.13 -11.32 20.51
CA GLU A 42 26.22 -11.58 21.95
C GLU A 42 26.08 -10.29 22.75
N GLU A 43 26.77 -9.23 22.34
CA GLU A 43 26.68 -7.91 22.95
C GLU A 43 25.23 -7.42 22.94
N ALA A 44 24.54 -7.49 21.80
CA ALA A 44 23.15 -7.07 21.68
C ALA A 44 22.21 -7.91 22.56
N LEU A 45 22.35 -9.24 22.54
CA LEU A 45 21.57 -10.16 23.37
C LEU A 45 21.77 -9.94 24.86
N SER A 46 22.98 -9.59 25.30
CA SER A 46 23.29 -9.30 26.72
C SER A 46 22.53 -8.08 27.27
N THR A 47 21.98 -7.24 26.38
CA THR A 47 21.20 -6.05 26.79
C THR A 47 19.70 -6.32 26.94
N LEU A 48 19.23 -7.53 26.64
CA LEU A 48 17.81 -7.88 26.64
C LEU A 48 17.37 -8.46 27.99
N GLY A 49 16.19 -8.07 28.45
CA GLY A 49 15.55 -8.58 29.66
C GLY A 49 14.43 -9.61 29.37
N PRO A 50 13.75 -10.12 30.43
CA PRO A 50 12.67 -11.10 30.29
C PRO A 50 11.44 -10.59 29.51
N ASP A 51 11.20 -9.28 29.56
CA ASP A 51 10.10 -8.61 28.85
C ASP A 51 10.46 -8.22 27.40
N ASP A 52 11.68 -8.52 26.96
CA ASP A 52 12.17 -8.25 25.62
C ASP A 52 12.03 -9.50 24.73
N ALA A 53 12.18 -9.31 23.41
CA ALA A 53 12.05 -10.40 22.44
C ALA A 53 13.15 -10.38 21.38
N VAL A 54 13.46 -11.55 20.84
CA VAL A 54 14.27 -11.71 19.63
C VAL A 54 13.37 -12.21 18.50
N LEU A 55 13.28 -11.44 17.41
CA LEU A 55 12.69 -11.86 16.16
C LEU A 55 13.80 -12.42 15.26
N HIS A 56 13.87 -13.75 15.17
CA HIS A 56 14.80 -14.43 14.28
C HIS A 56 14.21 -14.52 12.86
N ILE A 57 14.51 -13.51 12.04
CA ILE A 57 14.06 -13.40 10.64
C ILE A 57 15.18 -13.83 9.66
N ALA A 58 16.44 -13.83 10.10
CA ALA A 58 17.56 -14.31 9.30
C ALA A 58 17.30 -15.73 8.75
N GLY A 59 17.62 -15.93 7.48
CA GLY A 59 17.43 -17.21 6.81
C GLY A 59 18.05 -17.21 5.42
N VAL A 60 18.45 -18.38 4.96
CA VAL A 60 18.92 -18.59 3.59
C VAL A 60 17.72 -19.01 2.76
N ASN A 61 17.37 -18.24 1.71
CA ASN A 61 16.22 -18.54 0.86
C ASN A 61 16.61 -19.15 -0.50
N ARG A 62 17.89 -19.03 -0.90
CA ARG A 62 18.40 -19.49 -2.20
C ARG A 62 19.91 -19.71 -2.11
N ALA A 63 20.41 -20.76 -2.76
CA ALA A 63 21.84 -21.02 -2.92
C ALA A 63 22.38 -20.43 -4.24
N ASP A 64 23.68 -20.21 -4.27
CA ASP A 64 24.41 -19.86 -5.50
C ASP A 64 24.63 -21.13 -6.34
N GLY A 65 24.01 -21.19 -7.52
CA GLY A 65 24.11 -22.35 -8.42
C GLY A 65 22.91 -23.31 -8.37
N PRO A 66 23.01 -24.48 -9.03
CA PRO A 66 21.89 -25.41 -9.18
C PRO A 66 21.63 -26.23 -7.91
N ASP A 67 22.66 -26.48 -7.09
CA ASP A 67 22.54 -27.20 -5.83
C ASP A 67 21.86 -26.32 -4.77
N GLN A 68 20.81 -26.83 -4.14
CA GLN A 68 20.06 -26.14 -3.10
C GLN A 68 20.29 -26.73 -1.70
N GLU A 69 21.05 -27.81 -1.55
CA GLU A 69 21.43 -28.37 -0.24
C GLU A 69 22.10 -27.35 0.70
N PRO A 70 22.97 -26.42 0.22
CA PRO A 70 23.52 -25.36 1.08
C PRO A 70 22.46 -24.45 1.72
N VAL A 71 21.25 -24.37 1.17
CA VAL A 71 20.12 -23.64 1.78
C VAL A 71 19.66 -24.33 3.06
N ARG A 72 19.58 -25.65 3.05
CA ARG A 72 19.20 -26.44 4.23
C ARG A 72 20.21 -26.21 5.34
N ASP A 73 21.47 -26.49 5.04
CA ASP A 73 22.56 -26.48 6.01
C ASP A 73 22.84 -25.06 6.53
N GLY A 74 22.68 -24.04 5.67
CA GLY A 74 22.79 -22.64 6.06
C GLY A 74 21.74 -22.21 7.08
N ASN A 75 20.46 -22.61 6.93
CA ASN A 75 19.44 -22.28 7.93
C ASN A 75 19.68 -23.01 9.26
N ILE A 76 20.19 -24.24 9.20
CA ILE A 76 20.57 -25.01 10.38
C ILE A 76 21.71 -24.31 11.13
N ALA A 77 22.77 -23.93 10.41
CA ALA A 77 23.92 -23.24 10.99
C ALA A 77 23.55 -21.88 11.61
N LEU A 78 22.61 -21.14 11.01
CA LEU A 78 22.10 -19.90 11.59
C LEU A 78 21.39 -20.15 12.93
N ALA A 79 20.62 -21.24 13.06
CA ALA A 79 19.98 -21.61 14.32
C ALA A 79 21.02 -21.99 15.39
N ASP A 80 22.00 -22.83 15.04
CA ASP A 80 23.08 -23.24 15.96
C ASP A 80 23.87 -22.02 16.47
N ARG A 81 24.26 -21.12 15.55
CA ARG A 81 24.96 -19.88 15.89
C ARG A 81 24.16 -18.99 16.84
N LEU A 82 22.84 -18.90 16.65
CA LEU A 82 21.97 -18.11 17.52
C LEU A 82 21.87 -18.75 18.92
N ILE A 83 21.79 -20.08 19.00
CA ILE A 83 21.79 -20.83 20.27
C ILE A 83 23.08 -20.55 21.05
N GLU A 84 24.23 -20.66 20.38
CA GLU A 84 25.54 -20.36 20.98
C GLU A 84 25.60 -18.94 21.53
N ALA A 85 25.10 -17.94 20.78
CA ALA A 85 25.06 -16.55 21.25
C ALA A 85 24.12 -16.35 22.44
N TYR A 86 22.96 -16.99 22.44
CA TYR A 86 22.00 -16.94 23.54
C TYR A 86 22.60 -17.51 24.83
N ASP A 87 23.30 -18.65 24.73
CA ASP A 87 23.99 -19.28 25.87
C ASP A 87 25.15 -18.42 26.36
N ALA A 88 25.98 -17.88 25.46
CA ALA A 88 27.09 -17.00 25.81
C ALA A 88 26.63 -15.71 26.51
N ALA A 89 25.50 -15.14 26.07
CA ALA A 89 24.95 -13.92 26.65
C ALA A 89 24.09 -14.16 27.90
N GLY A 90 23.68 -15.40 28.19
CA GLY A 90 22.70 -15.70 29.23
C GLY A 90 21.34 -15.01 29.01
N CYS A 91 20.98 -14.72 27.75
CA CYS A 91 19.87 -13.84 27.40
C CYS A 91 18.51 -14.45 27.78
N PRO A 92 17.67 -13.80 28.62
CA PRO A 92 16.37 -14.34 29.04
C PRO A 92 15.22 -14.06 28.07
N ALA A 93 15.45 -13.25 27.04
CA ALA A 93 14.40 -12.80 26.11
C ALA A 93 13.75 -13.97 25.38
N ARG A 94 12.43 -13.88 25.19
CA ARG A 94 11.69 -14.86 24.38
C ARG A 94 12.17 -14.85 22.93
N LEU A 95 12.00 -15.98 22.25
CA LEU A 95 12.39 -16.16 20.86
C LEU A 95 11.16 -16.29 19.97
N VAL A 96 11.08 -15.48 18.91
CA VAL A 96 10.08 -15.62 17.84
C VAL A 96 10.81 -15.95 16.55
N VAL A 97 10.48 -17.08 15.94
CA VAL A 97 11.13 -17.60 14.74
C VAL A 97 10.22 -17.36 13.54
N ALA A 98 10.73 -16.66 12.52
CA ALA A 98 10.04 -16.60 11.24
C ALA A 98 10.19 -17.95 10.51
N GLY A 99 9.22 -18.84 10.67
CA GLY A 99 9.15 -20.14 10.02
C GLY A 99 8.66 -20.07 8.56
N SER A 100 8.35 -21.22 7.97
CA SER A 100 7.81 -21.28 6.61
C SER A 100 6.79 -22.40 6.45
N LEU A 101 5.69 -22.15 5.73
CA LEU A 101 4.73 -23.21 5.36
C LEU A 101 5.38 -24.33 4.53
N GLN A 102 6.52 -24.09 3.87
CA GLN A 102 7.26 -25.16 3.20
C GLN A 102 7.79 -26.23 4.17
N ALA A 103 7.88 -25.94 5.47
CA ALA A 103 8.24 -26.91 6.50
C ALA A 103 7.16 -27.99 6.71
N ASP A 104 5.93 -27.75 6.25
CA ASP A 104 4.83 -28.73 6.30
C ASP A 104 4.81 -29.67 5.11
N MET A 105 5.56 -29.37 4.05
CA MET A 105 5.58 -30.17 2.84
C MET A 105 6.26 -31.51 3.13
N THR A 106 5.77 -32.58 2.50
CA THR A 106 6.29 -33.95 2.68
C THR A 106 6.46 -34.64 1.33
N GLY A 107 7.42 -35.55 1.22
CA GLY A 107 7.61 -36.38 0.02
C GLY A 107 8.11 -35.55 -1.16
N ALA A 108 7.49 -35.73 -2.34
CA ALA A 108 7.95 -35.06 -3.57
C ALA A 108 7.82 -33.52 -3.55
N ALA A 109 7.12 -32.94 -2.57
CA ALA A 109 6.97 -31.50 -2.41
C ALA A 109 7.99 -30.87 -1.43
N GLU A 110 8.82 -31.69 -0.78
CA GLU A 110 9.87 -31.18 0.10
C GLU A 110 10.94 -30.42 -0.70
N SER A 111 11.39 -29.30 -0.14
CA SER A 111 12.50 -28.52 -0.66
C SER A 111 13.61 -28.44 0.39
N PRO A 112 14.89 -28.33 -0.01
CA PRO A 112 15.98 -28.10 0.94
C PRO A 112 15.75 -26.89 1.84
N TYR A 113 15.09 -25.85 1.30
CA TYR A 113 14.64 -24.70 2.07
C TYR A 113 13.62 -25.07 3.16
N GLY A 114 12.54 -25.78 2.81
CA GLY A 114 11.51 -26.21 3.75
C GLY A 114 12.06 -27.09 4.86
N ILE A 115 12.92 -28.05 4.49
CA ILE A 115 13.63 -28.92 5.44
C ILE A 115 14.53 -28.09 6.36
N GLY A 116 15.31 -27.14 5.80
CA GLY A 116 16.19 -26.28 6.58
C GLY A 116 15.45 -25.43 7.60
N LYS A 117 14.34 -24.79 7.20
CA LYS A 117 13.49 -24.00 8.11
C LYS A 117 12.86 -24.88 9.20
N LYS A 118 12.41 -26.09 8.86
CA LYS A 118 11.86 -27.06 9.82
C LYS A 118 12.89 -27.45 10.87
N LEU A 119 14.08 -27.86 10.45
CA LEU A 119 15.15 -28.29 11.35
C LEU A 119 15.67 -27.14 12.21
N ALA A 120 15.82 -25.94 11.64
CA ALA A 120 16.18 -24.73 12.38
C ALA A 120 15.17 -24.41 13.49
N ALA A 121 13.87 -24.40 13.17
CA ALA A 121 12.82 -24.14 14.15
C ALA A 121 12.78 -25.20 15.26
N GLN A 122 12.93 -26.49 14.92
CA GLN A 122 12.99 -27.57 15.90
C GLN A 122 14.16 -27.43 16.87
N ARG A 123 15.35 -27.04 16.38
CA ARG A 123 16.53 -26.81 17.23
C ARG A 123 16.34 -25.65 18.18
N LEU A 124 15.79 -24.53 17.69
CA LEU A 124 15.50 -23.35 18.50
C LEU A 124 14.43 -23.63 19.55
N ALA A 125 13.37 -24.38 19.20
CA ALA A 125 12.34 -24.79 20.15
C ALA A 125 12.89 -25.72 21.24
N ALA A 126 13.66 -26.75 20.87
CA ALA A 126 14.29 -27.67 21.82
C ALA A 126 15.29 -26.96 22.75
N TYR A 127 16.03 -25.98 22.21
CA TYR A 127 16.89 -25.10 23.01
C TYR A 127 16.07 -24.31 24.03
N ALA A 128 15.03 -23.62 23.58
CA ALA A 128 14.21 -22.77 24.43
C ALA A 128 13.55 -23.57 25.56
N GLU A 129 13.03 -24.76 25.26
CA GLU A 129 12.47 -25.68 26.26
C GLU A 129 13.51 -26.05 27.33
N ARG A 130 14.69 -26.55 26.92
CA ARG A 130 15.79 -26.90 27.84
C ARG A 130 16.20 -25.72 28.71
N ALA A 131 16.16 -24.53 28.13
CA ALA A 131 16.68 -23.33 28.75
C ALA A 131 15.60 -22.48 29.44
N GLY A 132 14.37 -23.01 29.59
CA GLY A 132 13.26 -22.39 30.32
C GLY A 132 12.71 -21.12 29.68
N ARG A 133 12.75 -21.03 28.34
CA ARG A 133 12.37 -19.84 27.56
C ARG A 133 11.16 -20.12 26.68
N THR A 134 10.39 -19.06 26.41
CA THR A 134 9.31 -19.11 25.43
C THR A 134 9.88 -19.04 24.02
N CYS A 135 9.48 -19.97 23.16
CA CYS A 135 9.77 -19.94 21.73
C CYS A 135 8.47 -20.05 20.94
N VAL A 136 8.28 -19.15 19.97
CA VAL A 136 7.11 -19.13 19.08
C VAL A 136 7.58 -19.23 17.64
N GLU A 137 7.11 -20.22 16.90
CA GLU A 137 7.29 -20.28 15.45
C GLU A 137 6.11 -19.59 14.75
N VAL A 138 6.37 -18.59 13.92
CA VAL A 138 5.35 -18.01 13.02
C VAL A 138 5.56 -18.58 11.62
N ARG A 139 4.67 -19.47 11.17
CA ARG A 139 4.85 -20.26 9.95
C ARG A 139 4.32 -19.51 8.71
N LEU A 140 5.18 -18.70 8.11
CA LEU A 140 4.84 -17.76 7.05
C LEU A 140 4.67 -18.43 5.67
N PRO A 141 3.69 -18.01 4.83
CA PRO A 141 3.61 -18.38 3.42
C PRO A 141 4.60 -17.55 2.57
N ASN A 142 4.41 -17.51 1.25
CA ASN A 142 5.16 -16.58 0.40
C ASN A 142 4.79 -15.13 0.75
N LEU A 143 5.79 -14.26 0.81
CA LEU A 143 5.58 -12.85 1.15
C LEU A 143 5.63 -11.96 -0.10
N TYR A 144 4.81 -10.91 -0.10
CA TYR A 144 4.87 -9.83 -1.07
C TYR A 144 4.61 -8.48 -0.39
N GLY A 145 5.02 -7.41 -1.05
CA GLY A 145 4.91 -6.04 -0.55
C GLY A 145 5.83 -5.10 -1.31
N GLU A 146 5.75 -3.83 -0.97
CA GLU A 146 6.54 -2.75 -1.55
C GLU A 146 8.04 -2.97 -1.29
N HIS A 147 8.94 -2.50 -2.17
CA HIS A 147 10.40 -2.65 -2.01
C HIS A 147 10.91 -4.10 -1.97
N GLY A 148 10.11 -5.08 -2.44
CA GLY A 148 10.59 -6.43 -2.67
C GLY A 148 11.71 -6.48 -3.72
N ARG A 149 12.71 -7.35 -3.51
CA ARG A 149 13.83 -7.51 -4.45
C ARG A 149 13.38 -8.24 -5.73
N PRO A 150 13.43 -7.63 -6.92
CA PRO A 150 13.09 -8.30 -8.17
C PRO A 150 14.10 -9.39 -8.52
N TYR A 151 13.69 -10.37 -9.33
CA TYR A 151 14.50 -11.49 -9.82
C TYR A 151 15.14 -12.38 -8.74
N TYR A 152 14.64 -12.31 -7.50
CA TYR A 152 15.13 -13.11 -6.39
C TYR A 152 14.18 -14.26 -6.04
N ASN A 153 13.15 -14.00 -5.23
CA ASN A 153 12.20 -15.01 -4.73
C ASN A 153 10.73 -14.53 -4.74
N SER A 154 10.44 -13.37 -5.33
CA SER A 154 9.08 -12.82 -5.42
C SER A 154 8.72 -12.52 -6.88
N PHE A 155 7.74 -13.26 -7.40
CA PHE A 155 7.20 -13.00 -8.75
C PHE A 155 6.45 -11.65 -8.78
N VAL A 156 5.77 -11.26 -7.70
CA VAL A 156 5.07 -9.96 -7.58
C VAL A 156 6.07 -8.80 -7.74
N ALA A 157 7.18 -8.82 -7.00
CA ALA A 157 8.21 -7.79 -7.11
C ALA A 157 8.85 -7.76 -8.50
N THR A 158 9.06 -8.94 -9.09
CA THR A 158 9.63 -9.07 -10.43
C THR A 158 8.69 -8.49 -11.49
N PHE A 159 7.40 -8.80 -11.45
CA PHE A 159 6.42 -8.27 -12.40
C PHE A 159 6.26 -6.75 -12.27
N ALA A 160 6.15 -6.23 -11.04
CA ALA A 160 6.09 -4.80 -10.78
C ALA A 160 7.32 -4.07 -11.32
N HIS A 161 8.53 -4.61 -11.09
CA HIS A 161 9.77 -4.04 -11.59
C HIS A 161 9.84 -4.03 -13.13
N ARG A 162 9.45 -5.13 -13.78
CA ARG A 162 9.45 -5.22 -15.24
C ARG A 162 8.49 -4.23 -15.87
N LEU A 163 7.25 -4.15 -15.36
CA LEU A 163 6.27 -3.16 -15.82
C LEU A 163 6.79 -1.74 -15.63
N ALA A 164 7.35 -1.43 -14.46
CA ALA A 164 7.95 -0.13 -14.18
C ALA A 164 9.13 0.22 -15.12
N ALA A 165 9.83 -0.78 -15.66
CA ALA A 165 10.88 -0.64 -16.66
C ALA A 165 10.35 -0.60 -18.12
N GLY A 166 9.02 -0.66 -18.33
CA GLY A 166 8.40 -0.72 -19.65
C GLY A 166 8.43 -2.10 -20.31
N GLU A 167 8.72 -3.16 -19.56
CA GLU A 167 8.75 -4.54 -20.03
C GLU A 167 7.45 -5.31 -19.70
N THR A 168 7.18 -6.37 -20.46
CA THR A 168 6.05 -7.27 -20.21
C THR A 168 6.44 -8.42 -19.27
N PRO A 169 5.71 -8.64 -18.15
CA PRO A 169 5.88 -9.81 -17.29
C PRO A 169 5.84 -11.13 -18.09
N GLN A 170 6.70 -12.09 -17.73
CA GLN A 170 6.69 -13.43 -18.30
C GLN A 170 6.18 -14.41 -17.25
N VAL A 171 5.10 -15.10 -17.58
CA VAL A 171 4.49 -16.12 -16.71
C VAL A 171 5.07 -17.47 -17.07
N SER A 172 5.58 -18.20 -16.07
CA SER A 172 6.03 -19.59 -16.21
C SER A 172 5.56 -20.40 -15.01
N GLY A 173 5.16 -21.65 -15.25
CA GLY A 173 4.66 -22.52 -14.19
C GLY A 173 3.43 -21.96 -13.47
N ASP A 174 2.45 -21.46 -14.21
CA ASP A 174 1.26 -20.80 -13.66
C ASP A 174 0.51 -21.71 -12.69
N ARG A 175 0.34 -21.21 -11.46
CA ARG A 175 -0.30 -21.89 -10.34
C ARG A 175 -0.70 -20.88 -9.28
N GLU A 176 -1.53 -21.31 -8.34
CA GLU A 176 -1.83 -20.54 -7.15
C GLU A 176 -0.78 -20.78 -6.07
N LEU A 177 -0.39 -19.69 -5.40
CA LEU A 177 0.50 -19.72 -4.26
C LEU A 177 -0.18 -19.03 -3.08
N PRO A 178 -0.07 -19.57 -1.85
CA PRO A 178 -0.48 -18.85 -0.67
C PRO A 178 0.43 -17.64 -0.50
N MET A 179 -0.15 -16.45 -0.47
CA MET A 179 0.56 -15.18 -0.35
C MET A 179 0.09 -14.44 0.91
N LEU A 180 1.02 -13.77 1.58
CA LEU A 180 0.73 -12.88 2.69
C LEU A 180 1.44 -11.55 2.46
N HIS A 181 0.74 -10.47 2.72
CA HIS A 181 1.35 -9.15 2.65
C HIS A 181 2.36 -9.00 3.78
N VAL A 182 3.55 -8.47 3.49
CA VAL A 182 4.66 -8.38 4.45
C VAL A 182 4.28 -7.65 5.74
N GLN A 183 3.39 -6.65 5.67
CA GLN A 183 2.92 -5.94 6.86
C GLN A 183 2.05 -6.80 7.79
N ASP A 184 1.31 -7.77 7.25
CA ASP A 184 0.54 -8.71 8.07
C ASP A 184 1.49 -9.73 8.72
N ALA A 185 2.51 -10.19 7.99
CA ALA A 185 3.57 -11.04 8.55
C ALA A 185 4.31 -10.34 9.70
N VAL A 186 4.59 -9.04 9.57
CA VAL A 186 5.19 -8.22 10.63
C VAL A 186 4.24 -8.12 11.83
N ALA A 187 2.95 -7.94 11.60
CA ALA A 187 1.96 -7.89 12.68
C ALA A 187 1.93 -9.21 13.47
N ASP A 188 1.93 -10.36 12.79
CA ASP A 188 1.97 -11.68 13.44
C ASP A 188 3.25 -11.89 14.26
N LEU A 189 4.41 -11.49 13.73
CA LEU A 189 5.69 -11.58 14.45
C LEU A 189 5.73 -10.69 15.70
N LEU A 190 5.20 -9.47 15.60
CA LEU A 190 5.15 -8.55 16.74
C LEU A 190 4.12 -8.99 17.78
N ALA A 191 2.97 -9.52 17.35
CA ALA A 191 1.98 -10.09 18.26
C ALA A 191 2.58 -11.26 19.07
N ALA A 192 3.28 -12.18 18.40
CA ALA A 192 4.00 -13.28 19.05
C ALA A 192 5.05 -12.81 20.08
N ALA A 193 5.64 -11.63 19.86
CA ALA A 193 6.63 -11.06 20.75
C ALA A 193 6.04 -10.46 22.04
N VAL A 194 4.77 -10.03 22.02
CA VAL A 194 4.15 -9.29 23.16
C VAL A 194 3.03 -10.05 23.85
N GLU A 195 2.40 -11.01 23.18
CA GLU A 195 1.30 -11.78 23.75
C GLU A 195 1.77 -12.52 25.02
N PRO A 196 1.05 -12.46 26.15
CA PRO A 196 1.53 -13.06 27.40
C PRO A 196 1.73 -14.57 27.35
N ASP A 197 0.84 -15.29 26.65
CA ASP A 197 0.85 -16.75 26.51
C ASP A 197 0.57 -17.12 25.04
N PRO A 198 1.52 -16.86 24.13
CA PRO A 198 1.35 -17.14 22.72
C PRO A 198 1.40 -18.65 22.47
N PRO A 199 0.63 -19.18 21.50
CA PRO A 199 0.78 -20.56 21.10
C PRO A 199 2.20 -20.79 20.55
N ALA A 200 2.78 -21.97 20.78
CA ALA A 200 4.13 -22.31 20.31
C ALA A 200 4.28 -22.26 18.77
N LEU A 201 3.16 -22.38 18.04
CA LEU A 201 3.09 -22.29 16.59
C LEU A 201 1.92 -21.39 16.17
N ILE A 202 2.22 -20.32 15.43
CA ILE A 202 1.24 -19.41 14.82
C ILE A 202 1.23 -19.64 13.31
N ARG A 203 0.02 -19.74 12.76
CA ARG A 203 -0.20 -19.73 11.30
C ARG A 203 -1.00 -18.48 10.94
N PRO A 204 -0.44 -17.58 10.11
CA PRO A 204 -1.15 -16.39 9.66
C PRO A 204 -2.52 -16.73 9.06
N THR A 205 -3.54 -15.94 9.35
CA THR A 205 -4.90 -16.14 8.85
C THR A 205 -5.22 -15.24 7.65
N ALA A 206 -4.53 -14.11 7.49
CA ALA A 206 -4.69 -13.17 6.38
C ALA A 206 -4.03 -13.63 5.07
N VAL A 207 -3.96 -14.96 4.85
CA VAL A 207 -3.31 -15.55 3.68
C VAL A 207 -4.30 -15.62 2.52
N THR A 208 -3.89 -15.08 1.38
CA THR A 208 -4.68 -15.09 0.14
C THR A 208 -3.97 -15.92 -0.93
N PRO A 209 -4.60 -16.95 -1.50
CA PRO A 209 -4.09 -17.62 -2.69
C PRO A 209 -4.08 -16.67 -3.88
N LEU A 210 -2.92 -16.41 -4.47
CA LEU A 210 -2.81 -15.60 -5.69
C LEU A 210 -2.25 -16.46 -6.83
N ARG A 211 -2.89 -16.41 -7.99
CA ARG A 211 -2.41 -17.04 -9.23
C ARG A 211 -1.38 -16.16 -9.92
N ILE A 212 -0.30 -16.76 -10.43
CA ILE A 212 0.82 -16.04 -11.04
C ILE A 212 0.33 -15.22 -12.26
N SER A 213 -0.41 -15.85 -13.18
CA SER A 213 -0.97 -15.16 -14.36
C SER A 213 -1.90 -14.00 -13.98
N TRP A 214 -2.80 -14.22 -13.02
CA TRP A 214 -3.72 -13.20 -12.53
C TRP A 214 -2.99 -11.97 -11.98
N VAL A 215 -1.91 -12.15 -11.21
CA VAL A 215 -1.11 -11.02 -10.71
C VAL A 215 -0.42 -10.28 -11.86
N ALA A 216 0.10 -10.99 -12.86
CA ALA A 216 0.73 -10.37 -14.02
C ALA A 216 -0.25 -9.48 -14.79
N GLU A 217 -1.45 -10.00 -15.08
CA GLU A 217 -2.54 -9.28 -15.76
C GLU A 217 -2.98 -8.07 -14.93
N ARG A 218 -3.24 -8.27 -13.62
CA ARG A 218 -3.72 -7.22 -12.72
C ARG A 218 -2.72 -6.05 -12.61
N LEU A 219 -1.43 -6.34 -12.47
CA LEU A 219 -0.39 -5.30 -12.43
C LEU A 219 -0.26 -4.59 -13.79
N ALA A 220 -0.43 -5.30 -14.91
CA ALA A 220 -0.40 -4.69 -16.24
C ALA A 220 -1.58 -3.72 -16.44
N ASP A 221 -2.78 -4.08 -15.99
CA ASP A 221 -3.96 -3.21 -16.00
C ASP A 221 -3.72 -1.94 -15.17
N PHE A 222 -3.16 -2.09 -13.97
CA PHE A 222 -2.80 -0.95 -13.13
C PHE A 222 -1.77 -0.04 -13.79
N HIS A 223 -0.73 -0.63 -14.37
CA HIS A 223 0.33 0.11 -15.06
C HIS A 223 -0.23 0.89 -16.26
N ALA A 224 -1.11 0.27 -17.05
CA ALA A 224 -1.73 0.89 -18.21
C ALA A 224 -2.54 2.15 -17.85
N VAL A 225 -3.08 2.25 -16.64
CA VAL A 225 -3.81 3.44 -16.18
C VAL A 225 -2.88 4.43 -15.46
N TYR A 226 -2.09 3.94 -14.50
CA TYR A 226 -1.29 4.78 -13.62
C TYR A 226 -0.09 5.43 -14.30
N ALA A 227 0.46 4.83 -15.36
CA ALA A 227 1.53 5.46 -16.15
C ALA A 227 1.09 6.82 -16.77
N ARG A 228 -0.21 7.08 -16.87
CA ARG A 228 -0.78 8.38 -17.32
C ARG A 228 -1.29 9.27 -16.18
N GLY A 229 -0.98 8.95 -14.92
CA GLY A 229 -1.39 9.73 -13.76
C GLY A 229 -2.84 9.53 -13.32
N GLN A 230 -3.49 8.47 -13.80
CA GLN A 230 -4.86 8.13 -13.45
C GLN A 230 -4.87 7.00 -12.41
N ILE A 231 -5.98 6.83 -11.69
CA ILE A 231 -6.10 5.78 -10.68
C ILE A 231 -6.86 4.59 -11.27
N PRO A 232 -6.29 3.37 -11.28
CA PRO A 232 -6.97 2.18 -11.81
C PRO A 232 -8.17 1.76 -10.94
N VAL A 233 -8.92 0.78 -11.42
CA VAL A 233 -9.94 0.11 -10.60
C VAL A 233 -9.25 -0.60 -9.43
N LEU A 234 -9.65 -0.26 -8.21
CA LEU A 234 -9.17 -0.90 -6.98
C LEU A 234 -10.39 -1.47 -6.25
N SER A 235 -10.72 -2.73 -6.51
CA SER A 235 -11.97 -3.35 -6.04
C SER A 235 -11.91 -3.82 -4.59
N ASP A 236 -10.71 -4.15 -4.09
CA ASP A 236 -10.51 -4.69 -2.74
C ASP A 236 -9.11 -4.37 -2.18
N ALA A 237 -8.82 -4.91 -0.98
CA ALA A 237 -7.55 -4.73 -0.30
C ALA A 237 -6.36 -5.38 -1.05
N ILE A 238 -6.57 -6.44 -1.84
CA ILE A 238 -5.53 -7.09 -2.62
C ILE A 238 -5.12 -6.18 -3.78
N ASP A 239 -6.10 -5.60 -4.49
CA ASP A 239 -5.85 -4.62 -5.55
C ASP A 239 -5.05 -3.43 -5.00
N VAL A 240 -5.45 -2.87 -3.86
CA VAL A 240 -4.71 -1.75 -3.21
C VAL A 240 -3.27 -2.14 -2.89
N ARG A 241 -3.05 -3.33 -2.32
CA ARG A 241 -1.71 -3.82 -1.96
C ARG A 241 -0.84 -4.03 -3.20
N LEU A 242 -1.35 -4.71 -4.22
CA LEU A 242 -0.63 -4.94 -5.48
C LEU A 242 -0.33 -3.62 -6.20
N PHE A 243 -1.29 -2.69 -6.19
CA PHE A 243 -1.10 -1.36 -6.76
C PHE A 243 0.01 -0.59 -6.04
N ASN A 244 0.09 -0.67 -4.71
CA ASN A 244 1.20 -0.06 -3.96
C ASN A 244 2.55 -0.72 -4.27
N VAL A 245 2.61 -2.04 -4.46
CA VAL A 245 3.85 -2.71 -4.93
C VAL A 245 4.29 -2.15 -6.29
N LEU A 246 3.35 -2.00 -7.24
CA LEU A 246 3.65 -1.39 -8.54
C LEU A 246 4.12 0.05 -8.40
N ARG A 247 3.43 0.87 -7.60
CA ARG A 247 3.79 2.27 -7.37
C ARG A 247 5.18 2.43 -6.78
N ALA A 248 5.55 1.57 -5.83
CA ALA A 248 6.90 1.55 -5.25
C ALA A 248 7.95 1.25 -6.34
N ALA A 249 7.72 0.25 -7.19
CA ALA A 249 8.63 -0.07 -8.30
C ALA A 249 8.73 1.08 -9.32
N MET A 250 7.61 1.73 -9.65
CA MET A 250 7.58 2.88 -10.57
C MET A 250 8.26 4.13 -9.98
N TRP A 251 8.16 4.34 -8.68
CA TRP A 251 8.86 5.41 -7.98
C TRP A 251 10.39 5.25 -8.06
N ASP A 252 10.87 4.02 -7.85
CA ASP A 252 12.29 3.68 -7.94
C ASP A 252 12.82 3.86 -9.39
N GLN A 253 11.97 3.66 -10.39
CA GLN A 253 12.26 3.91 -11.82
C GLN A 253 12.05 5.37 -12.25
N GLY A 254 11.65 6.26 -11.34
CA GLY A 254 11.61 7.71 -11.56
C GLY A 254 10.24 8.31 -11.88
N LEU A 255 9.17 7.53 -11.97
CA LEU A 255 7.81 8.07 -12.13
C LEU A 255 7.29 8.58 -10.77
N ARG A 256 7.51 9.87 -10.50
CA ARG A 256 7.26 10.50 -9.19
C ARG A 256 6.19 11.58 -9.22
N SER A 257 5.84 12.09 -10.40
CA SER A 257 4.86 13.14 -10.59
C SER A 257 4.19 13.03 -11.95
N PHE A 258 3.01 13.64 -12.05
CA PHE A 258 2.23 13.72 -13.28
C PHE A 258 1.90 15.19 -13.54
N PRO A 259 2.26 15.75 -14.71
CA PRO A 259 1.88 17.11 -15.04
C PRO A 259 0.36 17.18 -15.24
N LEU A 260 -0.26 18.21 -14.66
CA LEU A 260 -1.66 18.54 -14.93
C LEU A 260 -1.70 19.59 -16.04
N GLN A 261 -2.73 19.54 -16.88
CA GLN A 261 -2.92 20.47 -18.00
C GLN A 261 -3.95 21.54 -17.63
N PRO A 262 -3.56 22.82 -17.47
CA PRO A 262 -4.52 23.90 -17.31
C PRO A 262 -5.16 24.29 -18.64
N HIS A 263 -6.47 24.50 -18.59
CA HIS A 263 -7.27 25.12 -19.64
C HIS A 263 -7.65 26.53 -19.19
N ALA A 264 -6.89 27.54 -19.65
CA ALA A 264 -7.04 28.93 -19.21
C ALA A 264 -7.62 29.83 -20.31
N ASP A 265 -8.45 30.78 -19.91
CA ASP A 265 -8.95 31.87 -20.74
C ASP A 265 -9.13 33.16 -19.90
N ALA A 266 -9.75 34.21 -20.46
CA ALA A 266 -9.94 35.49 -19.76
C ALA A 266 -10.83 35.39 -18.49
N ARG A 267 -11.54 34.28 -18.30
CA ARG A 267 -12.42 34.01 -17.16
C ARG A 267 -11.66 33.35 -16.01
N GLY A 268 -10.41 32.93 -16.21
CA GLY A 268 -9.58 32.18 -15.27
C GLY A 268 -9.14 30.83 -15.85
N ALA A 269 -8.95 29.80 -15.01
CA ALA A 269 -8.46 28.48 -15.45
C ALA A 269 -9.37 27.33 -15.00
N PHE A 270 -9.28 26.18 -15.67
CA PHE A 270 -9.84 24.90 -15.26
C PHE A 270 -8.76 23.83 -15.37
N VAL A 271 -8.65 22.96 -14.36
CA VAL A 271 -7.63 21.92 -14.28
C VAL A 271 -8.29 20.63 -13.81
N GLU A 272 -8.18 19.56 -14.59
CA GLU A 272 -8.52 18.21 -14.13
C GLU A 272 -7.43 17.67 -13.20
N VAL A 273 -7.82 17.09 -12.07
CA VAL A 273 -6.88 16.67 -11.01
C VAL A 273 -6.82 15.16 -10.86
N LEU A 274 -7.98 14.50 -10.81
CA LEU A 274 -8.07 13.08 -10.51
C LEU A 274 -9.09 12.42 -11.43
N ARG A 275 -8.67 11.34 -12.09
CA ARG A 275 -9.56 10.42 -12.83
C ARG A 275 -9.42 9.03 -12.23
N GLN A 276 -10.45 8.57 -11.54
CA GLN A 276 -10.49 7.25 -10.94
C GLN A 276 -11.36 6.30 -11.78
N HIS A 277 -10.77 5.19 -12.20
CA HIS A 277 -11.47 4.15 -12.96
C HIS A 277 -12.23 3.22 -12.01
N GLY A 278 -13.40 2.72 -12.45
CA GLY A 278 -14.20 1.73 -11.71
C GLY A 278 -14.88 2.23 -10.44
N GLY A 279 -14.84 3.55 -10.19
CA GLY A 279 -15.60 4.23 -9.14
C GLY A 279 -16.32 5.46 -9.68
N SER A 280 -17.06 6.14 -8.80
CA SER A 280 -17.74 7.40 -9.12
C SER A 280 -16.85 8.58 -8.75
N GLY A 281 -16.09 9.12 -9.69
CA GLY A 281 -15.33 10.32 -9.38
C GLY A 281 -14.28 10.74 -10.38
N GLN A 282 -14.56 11.86 -11.05
CA GLN A 282 -13.51 12.74 -11.55
C GLN A 282 -13.54 14.03 -10.74
N SER A 283 -12.37 14.53 -10.35
CA SER A 283 -12.25 15.80 -9.63
C SER A 283 -11.44 16.81 -10.43
N SER A 284 -11.83 18.07 -10.36
CA SER A 284 -11.16 19.19 -11.00
C SER A 284 -11.22 20.43 -10.09
N PHE A 285 -10.48 21.47 -10.45
CA PHE A 285 -10.69 22.79 -9.87
C PHE A 285 -10.75 23.85 -10.97
N SER A 286 -11.34 24.99 -10.63
CA SER A 286 -11.26 26.19 -11.45
C SER A 286 -10.86 27.38 -10.63
N THR A 287 -10.16 28.29 -11.28
CA THR A 287 -10.06 29.66 -10.84
C THR A 287 -10.99 30.53 -11.67
N THR A 288 -11.72 31.43 -11.01
CA THR A 288 -12.66 32.34 -11.66
C THR A 288 -12.37 33.78 -11.23
N VAL A 289 -12.17 34.69 -12.18
CA VAL A 289 -11.90 36.11 -11.90
C VAL A 289 -13.17 36.84 -11.41
N PRO A 290 -13.05 38.01 -10.75
CA PRO A 290 -14.19 38.77 -10.22
C PRO A 290 -15.29 39.04 -11.24
N GLY A 291 -16.56 38.93 -10.82
CA GLY A 291 -17.74 39.24 -11.63
C GLY A 291 -18.09 38.21 -12.73
N VAL A 292 -17.24 37.20 -12.94
CA VAL A 292 -17.46 36.19 -13.98
C VAL A 292 -18.42 35.10 -13.51
N THR A 293 -19.33 34.72 -14.41
CA THR A 293 -20.22 33.57 -14.26
C THR A 293 -19.76 32.41 -15.14
N ARG A 294 -19.80 31.19 -14.59
CA ARG A 294 -19.56 29.91 -15.30
C ARG A 294 -20.75 28.98 -15.08
N GLY A 295 -20.94 27.99 -15.95
CA GLY A 295 -22.08 27.08 -15.89
C GLY A 295 -23.08 27.38 -17.01
N ASP A 296 -24.32 27.69 -16.64
CA ASP A 296 -25.46 27.86 -17.56
C ASP A 296 -25.68 26.62 -18.44
N HIS A 297 -25.66 25.47 -17.79
CA HIS A 297 -25.94 24.19 -18.41
C HIS A 297 -26.67 23.25 -17.43
N VAL A 298 -27.17 22.16 -17.97
CA VAL A 298 -27.90 21.12 -17.25
C VAL A 298 -27.40 19.73 -17.66
N HIS A 299 -27.53 18.79 -16.73
CA HIS A 299 -27.23 17.36 -16.91
C HIS A 299 -28.49 16.52 -16.73
N PHE A 300 -28.56 15.38 -17.43
CA PHE A 300 -29.67 14.44 -17.30
C PHE A 300 -29.31 13.19 -16.48
N ARG A 301 -28.02 12.86 -16.38
CA ARG A 301 -27.49 11.73 -15.60
C ARG A 301 -26.28 12.11 -14.73
N LYS A 302 -25.48 13.06 -15.16
CA LYS A 302 -24.28 13.51 -14.45
C LYS A 302 -24.67 14.32 -13.23
N ILE A 303 -24.01 14.02 -12.12
CA ILE A 303 -24.15 14.71 -10.85
C ILE A 303 -22.82 15.38 -10.57
N GLU A 304 -22.88 16.64 -10.14
CA GLU A 304 -21.70 17.42 -9.79
C GLU A 304 -21.81 17.96 -8.36
N ARG A 305 -20.67 18.14 -7.71
CA ARG A 305 -20.54 18.77 -6.39
C ARG A 305 -19.54 19.89 -6.43
N PHE A 306 -19.96 21.09 -6.06
CA PHE A 306 -19.14 22.30 -6.06
C PHE A 306 -18.74 22.66 -4.63
N ILE A 307 -17.47 23.04 -4.43
CA ILE A 307 -16.96 23.50 -3.14
C ILE A 307 -16.04 24.71 -3.38
N VAL A 308 -16.45 25.90 -2.94
CA VAL A 308 -15.57 27.08 -2.95
C VAL A 308 -14.62 27.00 -1.76
N VAL A 309 -13.32 27.04 -2.04
CA VAL A 309 -12.24 26.93 -1.03
C VAL A 309 -11.39 28.19 -0.93
N ARG A 310 -11.57 29.16 -1.84
CA ARG A 310 -11.01 30.52 -1.76
C ARG A 310 -11.93 31.50 -2.49
N GLY A 311 -12.07 32.71 -1.95
CA GLY A 311 -12.98 33.73 -2.49
C GLY A 311 -14.43 33.51 -2.10
N THR A 312 -15.33 34.31 -2.67
CA THR A 312 -16.76 34.27 -2.42
C THR A 312 -17.51 34.21 -3.74
N GLY A 313 -18.64 33.52 -3.76
CA GLY A 313 -19.48 33.43 -4.92
C GLY A 313 -20.93 33.14 -4.57
N VAL A 314 -21.74 33.06 -5.62
CA VAL A 314 -23.12 32.59 -5.53
C VAL A 314 -23.31 31.48 -6.55
N ILE A 315 -23.85 30.35 -6.10
CA ILE A 315 -24.33 29.27 -6.96
C ILE A 315 -25.82 29.50 -7.17
N ARG A 316 -26.26 29.47 -8.43
CA ARG A 316 -27.67 29.57 -8.81
C ARG A 316 -28.12 28.28 -9.44
N LEU A 317 -29.31 27.80 -9.06
CA LEU A 317 -29.94 26.62 -9.66
C LEU A 317 -31.39 26.93 -10.05
N ARG A 318 -31.84 26.39 -11.19
CA ARG A 318 -33.25 26.44 -11.59
C ARG A 318 -33.67 25.12 -12.20
N LYS A 319 -34.79 24.57 -11.73
CA LYS A 319 -35.38 23.35 -12.29
C LYS A 319 -35.84 23.61 -13.73
N LEU A 320 -35.57 22.66 -14.63
CA LEU A 320 -36.06 22.75 -16.00
C LEU A 320 -37.60 22.87 -16.03
N GLY A 321 -38.09 23.79 -16.87
CA GLY A 321 -39.53 24.06 -17.01
C GLY A 321 -40.14 24.95 -15.92
N THR A 322 -39.37 25.41 -14.92
CA THR A 322 -39.85 26.35 -13.88
C THR A 322 -39.13 27.71 -13.97
N GLY A 323 -39.64 28.71 -13.25
CA GLY A 323 -39.03 30.05 -13.15
C GLY A 323 -38.33 30.33 -11.81
N GLU A 324 -38.43 29.42 -10.84
CA GLU A 324 -37.88 29.59 -9.49
C GLU A 324 -36.37 29.36 -9.48
N VAL A 325 -35.61 30.37 -9.07
CA VAL A 325 -34.16 30.31 -8.93
C VAL A 325 -33.80 30.18 -7.45
N VAL A 326 -33.02 29.15 -7.11
CA VAL A 326 -32.40 28.98 -5.80
C VAL A 326 -31.01 29.58 -5.86
N GLU A 327 -30.70 30.49 -4.92
CA GLU A 327 -29.38 31.08 -4.77
C GLU A 327 -28.72 30.59 -3.47
N ILE A 328 -27.46 30.19 -3.57
CA ILE A 328 -26.66 29.70 -2.44
C ILE A 328 -25.36 30.49 -2.42
N GLU A 329 -25.20 31.33 -1.40
CA GLU A 329 -23.93 32.01 -1.13
C GLU A 329 -22.88 30.99 -0.67
N VAL A 330 -21.69 31.08 -1.26
CA VAL A 330 -20.58 30.17 -0.98
C VAL A 330 -19.30 30.96 -0.72
N SER A 331 -18.50 30.48 0.22
CA SER A 331 -17.28 31.16 0.64
C SER A 331 -16.18 30.16 1.00
N GLY A 332 -14.94 30.47 0.61
CA GLY A 332 -13.76 29.73 1.04
C GLY A 332 -13.45 29.88 2.53
N ALA A 333 -13.98 30.91 3.21
CA ALA A 333 -13.83 31.08 4.65
C ALA A 333 -14.69 30.10 5.46
N ALA A 334 -15.80 29.64 4.86
CA ALA A 334 -16.68 28.63 5.42
C ALA A 334 -17.13 27.67 4.29
N PRO A 335 -16.24 26.76 3.83
CA PRO A 335 -16.51 25.92 2.68
C PRO A 335 -17.77 25.09 2.87
N THR A 336 -18.67 25.16 1.90
CA THR A 336 -19.93 24.41 1.85
C THR A 336 -19.99 23.61 0.56
N ALA A 337 -20.40 22.35 0.64
CA ALA A 337 -20.62 21.51 -0.53
C ALA A 337 -22.03 21.72 -1.06
N VAL A 338 -22.15 21.99 -2.37
CA VAL A 338 -23.43 22.15 -3.05
C VAL A 338 -23.50 21.15 -4.20
N ASP A 339 -24.52 20.30 -4.19
CA ASP A 339 -24.76 19.33 -5.27
C ASP A 339 -25.61 19.98 -6.37
N MET A 340 -25.22 19.78 -7.63
CA MET A 340 -25.98 20.16 -8.81
C MET A 340 -26.89 18.99 -9.20
N PRO A 341 -28.20 19.03 -8.91
CA PRO A 341 -29.08 17.91 -9.22
C PRO A 341 -29.31 17.82 -10.72
N THR A 342 -29.46 16.60 -11.24
CA THR A 342 -29.90 16.39 -12.64
C THR A 342 -31.22 17.11 -12.90
N LEU A 343 -31.41 17.62 -14.12
CA LEU A 343 -32.58 18.42 -14.53
C LEU A 343 -32.68 19.81 -13.85
N TRP A 344 -31.60 20.29 -13.25
CA TRP A 344 -31.46 21.67 -12.79
C TRP A 344 -30.33 22.33 -13.57
N THR A 345 -30.68 23.37 -14.31
CA THR A 345 -29.63 24.26 -14.84
C THR A 345 -28.97 24.97 -13.68
N HIS A 346 -27.66 25.13 -13.74
CA HIS A 346 -26.91 25.76 -12.67
C HIS A 346 -25.76 26.64 -13.20
N SER A 347 -25.39 27.62 -12.39
CA SER A 347 -24.26 28.52 -12.65
C SER A 347 -23.61 28.94 -11.35
N ILE A 348 -22.35 29.37 -11.43
CA ILE A 348 -21.59 29.92 -10.31
C ILE A 348 -20.97 31.24 -10.74
N THR A 349 -21.15 32.27 -9.92
CA THR A 349 -20.60 33.62 -10.14
C THR A 349 -19.61 33.96 -9.03
N ASN A 350 -18.43 34.47 -9.39
CA ASN A 350 -17.52 35.07 -8.42
C ASN A 350 -18.05 36.46 -8.01
N THR A 351 -18.39 36.62 -6.73
CA THR A 351 -18.92 37.87 -6.16
C THR A 351 -17.87 38.64 -5.36
N GLY A 352 -16.67 38.09 -5.20
CA GLY A 352 -15.56 38.72 -4.48
C GLY A 352 -14.70 39.63 -5.36
N GLU A 353 -13.79 40.35 -4.71
CA GLU A 353 -12.82 41.26 -5.37
C GLU A 353 -11.59 40.53 -5.94
N GLY A 354 -11.34 39.29 -5.50
CA GLY A 354 -10.20 38.47 -5.90
C GLY A 354 -10.61 37.22 -6.67
N GLU A 355 -9.62 36.42 -7.05
CA GLU A 355 -9.86 35.15 -7.75
C GLU A 355 -10.51 34.11 -6.82
N MET A 356 -11.62 33.53 -7.28
CA MET A 356 -12.34 32.45 -6.59
C MET A 356 -11.82 31.08 -7.04
N LEU A 357 -11.45 30.22 -6.08
CA LEU A 357 -11.04 28.84 -6.32
C LEU A 357 -12.18 27.89 -5.95
N THR A 358 -12.67 27.13 -6.92
CA THR A 358 -13.76 26.16 -6.74
C THR A 358 -13.27 24.77 -7.09
N LEU A 359 -13.49 23.80 -6.20
CA LEU A 359 -13.30 22.38 -6.45
C LEU A 359 -14.59 21.78 -7.00
N PHE A 360 -14.45 20.85 -7.92
CA PHE A 360 -15.54 20.10 -8.52
C PHE A 360 -15.28 18.61 -8.35
N TRP A 361 -16.34 17.87 -8.08
CA TRP A 361 -16.40 16.43 -8.24
C TRP A 361 -17.57 16.10 -9.17
N ILE A 362 -17.37 15.14 -10.07
CA ILE A 362 -18.41 14.59 -10.95
C ILE A 362 -18.45 13.08 -10.82
N ASN A 363 -19.62 12.47 -10.94
CA ASN A 363 -19.82 11.04 -10.71
C ASN A 363 -19.23 10.13 -11.81
N GLU A 364 -18.88 10.66 -12.98
CA GLU A 364 -18.40 9.89 -14.13
C GLU A 364 -17.22 10.60 -14.81
N LEU A 365 -16.39 9.85 -15.55
CA LEU A 365 -15.28 10.43 -16.30
C LEU A 365 -15.83 11.25 -17.48
N TYR A 366 -15.21 12.41 -17.76
CA TYR A 366 -15.59 13.22 -18.91
C TYR A 366 -15.31 12.48 -20.24
N ASP A 367 -16.37 12.29 -21.04
CA ASP A 367 -16.31 11.80 -22.41
C ASP A 367 -16.82 12.88 -23.37
N PRO A 368 -16.00 13.41 -24.29
CA PRO A 368 -16.44 14.43 -25.25
C PRO A 368 -17.48 13.91 -26.25
N ALA A 369 -17.59 12.60 -26.48
CA ALA A 369 -18.62 12.02 -27.34
C ALA A 369 -19.98 11.88 -26.63
N ASP A 370 -19.97 11.87 -25.29
CA ASP A 370 -21.15 11.74 -24.44
C ASP A 370 -20.96 12.58 -23.16
N ALA A 371 -20.94 13.91 -23.35
CA ALA A 371 -20.61 14.83 -22.28
C ALA A 371 -21.74 15.04 -21.27
N ASP A 372 -22.99 14.66 -21.59
CA ASP A 372 -24.21 14.97 -20.81
C ASP A 372 -24.30 16.44 -20.34
N THR A 373 -23.74 17.39 -21.09
CA THR A 373 -23.74 18.82 -20.74
C THR A 373 -24.53 19.59 -21.79
N HIS A 374 -25.67 20.13 -21.40
CA HIS A 374 -26.58 20.83 -22.32
C HIS A 374 -26.71 22.30 -21.94
N PRO A 375 -26.36 23.26 -22.83
CA PRO A 375 -26.50 24.69 -22.56
C PRO A 375 -27.95 25.05 -22.20
N HIS A 376 -28.15 25.69 -21.06
CA HIS A 376 -29.43 26.19 -20.61
C HIS A 376 -29.20 27.28 -19.57
N ARG A 377 -29.60 28.53 -19.81
CA ARG A 377 -29.38 29.61 -18.83
C ARG A 377 -30.15 29.39 -17.53
N VAL A 378 -29.55 29.73 -16.40
CA VAL A 378 -30.23 29.74 -15.09
C VAL A 378 -31.18 30.92 -15.00
N LEU A 379 -30.67 32.11 -15.28
CA LEU A 379 -31.47 33.33 -15.27
C LEU A 379 -32.19 33.47 -16.62
N PRO A 380 -33.52 33.67 -16.63
CA PRO A 380 -34.27 33.93 -17.86
C PRO A 380 -33.84 35.26 -18.48
N ASP A 381 -33.91 35.36 -19.82
CA ASP A 381 -33.61 36.59 -20.54
C ASP A 381 -34.58 37.71 -20.07
N GLY A 382 -34.05 38.73 -19.38
CA GLY A 382 -34.81 39.89 -18.89
C GLY A 382 -34.90 40.09 -17.37
N GLY A 383 -34.20 39.30 -16.53
CA GLY A 383 -34.07 39.58 -15.08
C GLY A 383 -33.05 40.70 -14.79
N PRO A 384 -33.23 41.52 -13.73
CA PRO A 384 -32.47 42.75 -13.54
C PRO A 384 -30.98 42.49 -13.31
N SER A 385 -30.17 43.34 -13.95
CA SER A 385 -28.71 43.46 -13.83
C SER A 385 -28.24 43.86 -12.44
#